data_AF-A0A2E9ZEB8-F1
#
_entry.id   AF-A0A2E9ZEB8-F1
#
_cell.length_a   1.000
_cell.length_b   1.000
_cell.length_c   1.000
_cell.angle_alpha   90.00
_cell.angle_beta   90.00
_cell.angle_gamma   90.00
#
_symmetry.space_group_name_H-M   'P 1'
#
loop_
_entity.id
_entity.type
_entity.pdbx_description
1 polymer ?
#
loop_
_entity_poly.entity_id
_entity_poly.type
_entity_poly.pdbx_seq_one_letter_code
_entity_poly.pdbx_strand_id
1 'polypeptide(L)'
;MISLKSLYGLLSAIALLLVFASPVFAADTGTVQGLHEVLDPNSRTDDLGITVPIPISHPGRRYPATDDFPTGPDLGEALPEFSLQNQHGEMVDFSAHRADSRAVVVFFRSVVW
;
A
#
# COMPACT_ATOMS: atom_id res chain seq x y z
N MET A 1 -61.76 16.97 -35.21
CA MET A 1 -60.84 16.98 -36.37
C MET A 1 -59.70 17.94 -36.05
N ILE A 2 -58.51 17.43 -35.76
CA ILE A 2 -57.32 18.26 -35.45
C ILE A 2 -56.72 18.71 -36.79
N SER A 3 -56.48 20.01 -36.94
CA SER A 3 -55.95 20.61 -38.17
C SER A 3 -54.50 20.20 -38.41
N LEU A 4 -54.13 19.93 -39.67
CA LEU A 4 -52.81 19.43 -40.08
C LEU A 4 -51.66 20.34 -39.60
N LYS A 5 -51.88 21.66 -39.49
CA LYS A 5 -50.91 22.62 -38.94
C LYS A 5 -50.63 22.41 -37.44
N SER A 6 -51.64 21.98 -36.68
CA SER A 6 -51.52 21.63 -35.25
C SER A 6 -50.73 20.34 -35.05
N LEU A 7 -50.76 19.43 -36.03
CA LEU A 7 -50.01 18.18 -35.98
C LEU A 7 -48.49 18.42 -36.19
N TYR A 8 -48.13 19.29 -37.14
CA TYR A 8 -46.72 19.69 -37.37
C TYR A 8 -46.13 20.51 -36.20
N GLY A 9 -46.95 21.37 -35.57
CA GLY A 9 -46.54 22.10 -34.36
C GLY A 9 -46.28 21.15 -33.18
N LEU A 10 -47.15 20.16 -32.98
CA LEU A 10 -46.99 19.15 -31.93
C LEU A 10 -45.75 18.26 -32.17
N LEU A 11 -45.54 17.82 -33.41
CA LEU A 11 -44.38 17.02 -33.79
C LEU A 11 -43.06 17.79 -33.62
N SER A 12 -43.05 19.08 -33.96
CA SER A 12 -41.86 19.93 -33.76
C SER A 12 -41.56 20.16 -32.27
N ALA A 13 -42.59 20.31 -31.44
CA ALA A 13 -42.41 20.45 -29.99
C ALA A 13 -41.89 19.15 -29.34
N ILE A 14 -42.37 17.99 -29.80
CA ILE A 14 -41.89 16.67 -29.34
C ILE A 14 -40.45 16.43 -29.77
N ALA A 15 -40.10 16.76 -31.01
CA ALA A 15 -38.73 16.64 -31.52
C ALA A 15 -37.75 17.55 -30.74
N LEU A 16 -38.17 18.76 -30.39
CA LEU A 16 -37.34 19.67 -29.58
C LEU A 16 -37.16 19.17 -28.14
N LEU A 17 -38.18 18.53 -27.56
CA LEU A 17 -38.11 17.92 -26.22
C LEU A 17 -37.16 16.72 -26.16
N LEU A 18 -37.06 15.96 -27.26
CA LEU A 18 -36.15 14.81 -27.37
C LEU A 18 -34.68 15.19 -27.51
N VAL A 19 -34.36 16.38 -28.05
CA VAL A 19 -32.96 16.84 -28.22
C VAL A 19 -32.31 17.25 -26.88
N PHE A 20 -33.10 17.69 -25.89
CA PHE A 20 -32.58 18.02 -24.55
C PHE A 20 -32.51 16.81 -23.60
N ALA A 21 -33.04 15.65 -23.99
CA ALA A 21 -32.92 14.41 -23.25
C ALA A 21 -31.62 13.67 -23.61
N SER A 22 -30.48 14.35 -23.56
CA SER A 22 -29.19 13.65 -23.53
C SER A 22 -29.06 12.97 -22.17
N PRO A 23 -28.61 11.70 -22.08
CA PRO A 23 -28.25 11.13 -20.80
C PRO A 23 -27.09 11.97 -20.25
N VAL A 24 -27.35 12.74 -19.19
CA VAL A 24 -26.28 13.21 -18.33
C VAL A 24 -25.61 11.93 -17.83
N PHE A 25 -24.40 11.65 -18.29
CA PHE A 25 -23.57 10.62 -17.68
C PHE A 25 -23.37 11.04 -16.23
N ALA A 26 -24.18 10.47 -15.35
CA ALA A 26 -24.00 10.63 -13.92
C ALA A 26 -22.58 10.14 -13.62
N ALA A 27 -21.75 11.00 -13.01
CA ALA A 27 -20.52 10.55 -12.42
C ALA A 27 -20.88 9.41 -11.45
N ASP A 28 -20.20 8.27 -11.58
CA ASP A 28 -20.40 7.16 -10.66
C ASP A 28 -20.13 7.67 -9.24
N THR A 29 -21.18 7.71 -8.42
CA THR A 29 -21.12 8.16 -7.03
C THR A 29 -20.75 7.02 -6.10
N GLY A 30 -20.39 5.85 -6.66
CA GLY A 30 -19.82 4.76 -5.90
C GLY A 30 -18.65 5.22 -5.05
N THR A 31 -18.68 4.90 -3.76
CA THR A 31 -17.57 5.10 -2.85
C THR A 31 -16.32 4.47 -3.47
N VAL A 32 -15.28 5.26 -3.75
CA VAL A 32 -14.01 4.74 -4.25
C VAL A 32 -13.38 3.91 -3.15
N GLN A 33 -13.49 2.60 -3.28
CA GLN A 33 -12.91 1.66 -2.34
C GLN A 33 -11.38 1.68 -2.51
N GLY A 34 -10.65 1.81 -1.40
CA GLY A 34 -9.20 1.81 -1.41
C GLY A 34 -8.66 0.46 -1.89
N LEU A 35 -7.52 0.45 -2.59
CA LEU A 35 -6.90 -0.80 -3.05
C LEU A 35 -6.64 -1.81 -1.91
N HIS A 36 -6.42 -1.32 -0.69
CA HIS A 36 -6.21 -2.15 0.51
C HIS A 36 -7.51 -2.71 1.11
N GLU A 37 -8.66 -2.15 0.76
CA GLU A 37 -9.98 -2.64 1.19
C GLU A 37 -10.48 -3.77 0.28
N VAL A 38 -9.95 -3.88 -0.95
CA VAL A 38 -10.24 -4.99 -1.87
C VAL A 38 -9.18 -6.06 -1.69
N LEU A 39 -9.51 -7.10 -0.93
CA LEU A 39 -8.63 -8.25 -0.74
C LEU A 39 -8.61 -9.14 -1.98
N ASP A 40 -7.43 -9.66 -2.34
CA ASP A 40 -7.32 -10.70 -3.36
C ASP A 40 -8.10 -11.96 -2.91
N PRO A 41 -8.87 -12.64 -3.77
CA PRO A 41 -9.66 -13.82 -3.39
C PRO A 41 -8.85 -14.97 -2.79
N ASN A 42 -7.55 -15.04 -3.08
CA ASN A 42 -6.63 -16.04 -2.53
C ASN A 42 -5.95 -15.57 -1.24
N SER A 43 -6.31 -14.38 -0.73
CA SER A 43 -5.81 -13.86 0.53
C SER A 43 -6.25 -14.74 1.69
N ARG A 44 -5.31 -15.00 2.59
CA ARG A 44 -5.53 -15.72 3.84
C ARG A 44 -4.91 -14.91 4.97
N THR A 45 -5.60 -14.84 6.09
CA THR A 45 -5.06 -14.27 7.32
C THR A 45 -4.18 -15.33 7.99
N ASP A 46 -2.93 -15.00 8.27
CA ASP A 46 -2.03 -15.87 9.01
C ASP A 46 -2.20 -15.72 10.53
N ASP A 47 -1.44 -16.51 11.29
CA ASP A 47 -1.47 -16.49 12.76
C ASP A 47 -0.98 -15.16 13.36
N LEU A 48 -0.31 -14.32 12.55
CA LEU A 48 0.13 -12.97 12.91
C LEU A 48 -0.93 -11.90 12.57
N GLY A 49 -2.09 -12.30 12.05
CA GLY A 49 -3.18 -11.40 11.67
C GLY A 49 -2.97 -10.69 10.32
N ILE A 50 -2.02 -11.12 9.49
CA ILE A 50 -1.67 -10.48 8.23
C ILE A 50 -2.44 -11.16 7.08
N THR A 51 -3.29 -10.38 6.40
CA THR A 51 -4.12 -10.86 5.27
C THR A 51 -3.47 -10.53 3.93
N VAL A 52 -2.87 -11.53 3.27
CA VAL A 52 -2.26 -11.37 1.93
C VAL A 52 -2.37 -12.66 1.10
N PRO A 53 -2.32 -12.60 -0.24
CA PRO A 53 -2.46 -13.78 -1.12
C PRO A 53 -1.23 -14.70 -1.17
N ILE A 54 -0.11 -14.23 -0.59
CA ILE A 54 1.14 -14.98 -0.54
C ILE A 54 1.04 -16.04 0.58
N PRO A 55 1.59 -17.26 0.45
CA PRO A 55 1.64 -18.21 1.57
C PRO A 55 2.77 -17.87 2.56
N ILE A 56 2.64 -18.27 3.84
CA ILE A 56 3.67 -18.02 4.88
C ILE A 56 5.01 -18.71 4.57
N SER A 57 4.98 -19.81 3.81
CA SER A 57 6.19 -20.49 3.32
C SER A 57 6.95 -19.72 2.24
N HIS A 58 6.38 -18.65 1.69
CA HIS A 58 7.02 -17.88 0.64
C HIS A 58 8.21 -17.08 1.22
N PRO A 59 9.39 -17.08 0.57
CA PRO A 59 10.60 -16.44 1.10
C PRO A 59 10.51 -14.91 1.26
N GLY A 60 9.52 -14.26 0.62
CA GLY A 60 9.17 -12.86 0.85
C GLY A 60 8.35 -12.60 2.12
N ARG A 61 7.75 -13.65 2.70
CA ARG A 61 7.03 -13.63 3.99
C ARG A 61 7.96 -14.09 5.12
N ARG A 62 9.12 -13.42 5.25
CA ARG A 62 10.01 -13.63 6.40
C ARG A 62 9.55 -12.81 7.58
N TYR A 63 8.59 -13.35 8.32
CA TYR A 63 8.38 -12.94 9.70
C TYR A 63 9.33 -13.73 10.60
N PRO A 64 9.61 -13.23 11.81
CA PRO A 64 10.17 -14.06 12.85
C PRO A 64 9.40 -15.38 12.96
N ALA A 65 10.12 -16.50 13.06
CA ALA A 65 9.50 -17.82 13.18
C ALA A 65 8.89 -18.08 14.57
N THR A 66 9.20 -17.21 15.52
CA THR A 66 8.85 -17.30 16.94
C THR A 66 8.55 -15.92 17.49
N ASP A 67 7.77 -15.86 18.56
CA ASP A 67 7.55 -14.63 19.33
C ASP A 67 8.82 -14.17 20.06
N ASP A 68 9.76 -15.09 20.28
CA ASP A 68 11.11 -14.76 20.76
C ASP A 68 11.95 -14.22 19.59
N PHE A 69 11.86 -12.91 19.38
CA PHE A 69 12.60 -12.18 18.35
C PHE A 69 13.05 -10.82 18.87
N PRO A 70 14.19 -10.75 19.58
CA PRO A 70 14.68 -9.50 20.14
C PRO A 70 14.99 -8.49 19.03
N THR A 71 14.39 -7.30 19.11
CA THR A 71 14.56 -6.23 18.11
C THR A 71 15.76 -5.31 18.38
N GLY A 72 16.53 -5.62 19.43
CA GLY A 72 17.67 -4.84 19.88
C GLY A 72 17.77 -4.83 21.41
N PRO A 73 18.82 -4.18 21.97
CA PRO A 73 18.93 -3.95 23.40
C PRO A 73 17.83 -3.02 23.92
N ASP A 74 17.45 -3.17 25.18
CA ASP A 74 16.51 -2.27 25.84
C ASP A 74 17.09 -0.86 26.04
N LEU A 75 16.23 0.11 26.37
CA LEU A 75 16.67 1.46 26.67
C LEU A 75 17.61 1.47 27.88
N GLY A 76 18.85 1.92 27.66
CA GLY A 76 19.89 1.97 28.68
C GLY A 76 20.76 0.72 28.74
N GLU A 77 20.41 -0.35 28.03
CA GLU A 77 21.30 -1.49 27.85
C GLU A 77 22.41 -1.18 26.84
N ALA A 78 23.54 -1.85 27.03
CA ALA A 78 24.66 -1.73 26.11
C ALA A 78 24.33 -2.41 24.78
N LEU A 79 24.70 -1.77 23.68
CA LEU A 79 24.70 -2.42 22.37
C LEU A 79 25.73 -3.57 22.37
N PRO A 80 25.44 -4.73 21.76
CA PRO A 80 26.40 -5.81 21.65
C PRO A 80 27.72 -5.36 20.99
N GLU A 81 28.82 -5.96 21.41
CA GLU A 81 30.12 -5.75 20.77
C GLU A 81 30.14 -6.37 19.37
N PHE A 82 30.58 -5.59 18.38
CA PHE A 82 30.74 -6.09 17.02
C PHE A 82 31.89 -5.40 16.28
N SER A 83 32.46 -6.14 15.33
CA SER A 83 33.39 -5.62 14.34
C SER A 83 32.92 -6.00 12.95
N LEU A 84 32.87 -5.02 12.04
CA LEU A 84 32.42 -5.21 10.66
C LEU A 84 33.38 -4.53 9.68
N GLN A 85 33.44 -5.04 8.46
CA GLN A 85 34.16 -4.36 7.39
C GLN A 85 33.41 -3.12 6.94
N ASN A 86 34.12 -2.00 6.77
CA ASN A 86 33.59 -0.81 6.13
C ASN A 86 33.56 -0.97 4.60
N GLN A 87 33.13 0.08 3.88
CA GLN A 87 33.04 0.08 2.41
C GLN A 87 34.40 -0.07 1.69
N HIS A 88 35.51 0.08 2.41
CA HIS A 88 36.87 -0.13 1.90
C HIS A 88 37.45 -1.50 2.27
N GLY A 89 36.66 -2.35 2.94
CA GLY A 89 37.09 -3.67 3.41
C GLY A 89 37.90 -3.64 4.70
N GLU A 90 38.02 -2.49 5.36
CA GLU A 90 38.78 -2.35 6.60
C GLU A 90 37.91 -2.81 7.78
N MET A 91 38.49 -3.61 8.68
CA MET A 91 37.79 -4.04 9.88
C MET A 91 37.65 -2.89 10.87
N VAL A 92 36.41 -2.58 11.26
CA VAL A 92 36.09 -1.53 12.23
C VAL A 92 35.45 -2.17 13.45
N ASP A 93 36.08 -1.99 14.62
CA ASP A 93 35.47 -2.26 15.92
C ASP A 93 34.59 -1.07 16.34
N PHE A 94 33.30 -1.31 16.55
CA PHE A 94 32.36 -0.23 16.83
C PHE A 94 32.64 0.49 18.15
N SER A 95 32.90 -0.25 19.21
CA SER A 95 33.08 0.31 20.56
C SER A 95 34.35 1.13 20.67
N ALA A 96 35.44 0.67 20.07
CA ALA A 96 36.68 1.44 19.97
C ALA A 96 36.50 2.68 19.09
N HIS A 97 35.82 2.54 17.94
CA HIS A 97 35.66 3.65 16.99
C HIS A 97 34.74 4.75 17.52
N ARG A 98 33.71 4.43 18.31
CA ARG A 98 32.85 5.47 18.91
C ARG A 98 33.55 6.27 20.00
N ALA A 99 34.58 5.73 20.67
CA ALA A 99 35.41 6.42 21.67
C ALA A 99 34.62 7.40 22.56
N ASP A 100 33.63 6.88 23.30
CA ASP A 100 32.70 7.61 24.19
C ASP A 100 31.74 8.61 23.54
N SER A 101 31.74 8.73 22.22
CA SER A 101 30.78 9.55 21.48
C SER A 101 29.44 8.83 21.30
N ARG A 102 28.37 9.63 21.13
CA ARG A 102 27.05 9.13 20.71
C ARG A 102 27.16 8.62 19.27
N ALA A 103 26.50 7.49 19.00
CA ALA A 103 26.48 6.85 17.70
C ALA A 103 25.05 6.46 17.31
N VAL A 104 24.82 6.31 16.02
CA VAL A 104 23.57 5.78 15.45
C VAL A 104 23.93 4.53 14.65
N VAL A 105 23.21 3.44 14.89
CA VAL A 105 23.34 2.21 14.11
C VAL A 105 22.09 2.03 13.26
N VAL A 106 22.28 1.83 11.96
CA VAL A 106 21.19 1.68 10.99
C VAL A 106 21.31 0.32 10.33
N PHE A 107 20.32 -0.55 10.57
CA PHE A 107 20.15 -1.78 9.81
C PHE A 107 19.34 -1.46 8.55
N PHE A 108 19.94 -1.66 7.38
CA PHE A 108 19.25 -1.49 6.12
C PHE A 108 19.47 -2.71 5.23
N ARG A 109 18.54 -2.94 4.31
CA ARG A 109 18.69 -3.89 3.22
C ARG A 109 18.51 -3.14 1.91
N SER A 110 19.35 -3.44 0.93
CA SER A 110 19.12 -3.00 -0.44
C SER A 110 17.96 -3.82 -1.04
N VAL A 111 17.15 -3.18 -1.86
CA VAL A 111 16.20 -3.86 -2.74
C VAL A 111 16.50 -3.43 -4.17
N VAL A 112 16.64 -4.41 -5.06
CA VAL A 112 16.66 -4.17 -6.51
C VAL A 112 15.21 -4.23 -6.96
N TRP A 113 14.74 -3.15 -7.58
CA TRP A 113 13.40 -3.04 -8.18
C TRP A 113 13.39 -3.64 -9.58
#